data_AF-A0A352T8I1-F1
#
_entry.id   AF-A0A352T8I1-F1
#
_cell.length_a   1.000
_cell.length_b   1.000
_cell.length_c   1.000
_cell.angle_alpha   90.00
_cell.angle_beta   90.00
_cell.angle_gamma   90.00
#
_symmetry.space_group_name_H-M   'P 1'
#
loop_
_entity.id
_entity.type
_entity.pdbx_description
1 polymer ?
#
loop_
_entity_poly.entity_id
_entity_poly.type
_entity_poly.pdbx_seq_one_letter_code
_entity_poly.pdbx_strand_id
1 'polypeptide(L)'
;MGIEKKQLITNGFFSKKRERIEEVVTMLEKSGVNSLLLSVDAFHQETIPLEPVKYFAECVVKSKIPVKLSPAWLVSEEDNNPYNLKTKEVLGKFKDLHIPIGSGNIVFPSGNALKYLSEYFEDGVAYSSPYEEDIFDVRAISFSPNGDVLNGNINNNDIQDILESYRP
;
A
#
# COMPACT_ATOMS: atom_id res chain seq x y z
N MET A 1 -14.06 -8.70 -19.00
CA MET A 1 -12.86 -7.88 -19.34
C MET A 1 -13.34 -6.44 -19.48
N GLY A 2 -12.83 -5.52 -18.67
CA GLY A 2 -13.33 -4.13 -18.61
C GLY A 2 -12.83 -3.30 -17.42
N ILE A 3 -11.95 -3.84 -16.57
CA ILE A 3 -11.37 -3.10 -15.44
C ILE A 3 -10.20 -2.28 -15.98
N GLU A 4 -10.38 -0.96 -16.04
CA GLU A 4 -9.39 0.00 -16.56
C GLU A 4 -8.12 0.02 -15.70
N LYS A 5 -8.26 0.02 -14.37
CA LYS A 5 -7.15 0.13 -13.43
C LYS A 5 -7.02 -1.13 -12.58
N LYS A 6 -5.91 -1.84 -12.73
CA LYS A 6 -5.52 -3.00 -11.92
C LYS A 6 -4.21 -2.65 -11.23
N GLN A 7 -4.35 -2.02 -10.06
CA GLN A 7 -3.22 -1.48 -9.31
C GLN A 7 -2.79 -2.43 -8.21
N LEU A 8 -1.47 -2.61 -8.06
CA LEU A 8 -0.86 -3.30 -6.93
C LEU A 8 -0.15 -2.30 -6.02
N ILE A 9 -0.43 -2.36 -4.72
CA ILE A 9 0.37 -1.70 -3.68
C ILE A 9 1.20 -2.80 -3.00
N THR A 10 2.51 -2.61 -2.88
CA THR A 10 3.41 -3.60 -2.27
C THR A 10 4.67 -2.92 -1.72
N ASN A 11 5.28 -3.49 -0.67
CA ASN A 11 6.60 -3.07 -0.19
C ASN A 11 7.76 -3.62 -1.05
N GLY A 12 7.46 -4.46 -2.06
CA GLY A 12 8.45 -4.99 -3.00
C GLY A 12 9.36 -6.10 -2.46
N PHE A 13 9.20 -6.51 -1.19
CA PHE A 13 9.99 -7.59 -0.59
C PHE A 13 9.29 -8.95 -0.74
N PHE A 14 9.60 -9.66 -1.83
CA PHE A 14 9.04 -11.00 -2.09
C PHE A 14 10.00 -12.15 -1.77
N SER A 15 11.31 -11.90 -1.89
CA SER A 15 12.35 -12.91 -1.67
C SER A 15 13.70 -12.23 -1.50
N LYS A 16 14.69 -12.97 -1.00
CA LYS A 16 16.11 -12.60 -1.09
C LYS A 16 16.78 -13.14 -2.36
N LYS A 17 16.10 -14.01 -3.12
CA LYS A 17 16.63 -14.64 -4.35
C LYS A 17 16.25 -13.80 -5.55
N ARG A 18 17.23 -13.38 -6.35
CA ARG A 18 17.02 -12.52 -7.52
C ARG A 18 16.15 -13.18 -8.58
N GLU A 19 16.33 -14.47 -8.82
CA GLU A 19 15.55 -15.24 -9.79
C GLU A 19 14.06 -15.24 -9.42
N ARG A 20 13.76 -15.35 -8.11
CA ARG A 20 12.37 -15.32 -7.63
C ARG A 20 11.76 -13.92 -7.77
N ILE A 21 12.54 -12.86 -7.60
CA ILE A 21 12.09 -11.48 -7.77
C ILE A 21 11.71 -11.22 -9.24
N GLU A 22 12.56 -11.65 -10.18
CA GLU A 22 12.29 -11.55 -11.62
C GLU A 22 11.06 -12.34 -12.05
N GLU A 23 10.91 -13.56 -11.51
CA GLU A 23 9.73 -14.39 -11.74
C GLU A 23 8.46 -13.69 -11.27
N VAL A 24 8.47 -13.09 -10.08
CA VAL A 24 7.32 -12.34 -9.55
C VAL A 24 6.95 -11.18 -10.47
N VAL A 25 7.92 -10.38 -10.94
CA VAL A 25 7.61 -9.28 -11.90
C VAL A 25 6.98 -9.83 -13.18
N THR A 26 7.50 -10.93 -13.71
CA THR A 26 6.91 -11.60 -14.88
C THR A 26 5.47 -12.09 -14.61
N MET A 27 5.20 -12.62 -13.42
CA MET A 27 3.86 -13.04 -13.01
C MET A 27 2.90 -11.86 -12.90
N LEU A 28 3.35 -10.72 -12.36
CA LEU A 28 2.56 -9.49 -12.27
C LEU A 28 2.20 -8.93 -13.66
N GLU A 29 3.13 -8.95 -14.61
CA GLU A 29 2.84 -8.57 -15.99
C GLU A 29 1.80 -9.49 -16.62
N LYS A 30 1.97 -10.80 -16.46
CA LYS A 30 1.06 -11.81 -17.02
C LYS A 30 -0.34 -11.77 -16.40
N SER A 31 -0.47 -11.38 -15.13
CA SER A 31 -1.78 -11.18 -14.50
C SER A 31 -2.49 -9.91 -14.97
N GLY A 32 -1.78 -9.05 -15.71
CA GLY A 32 -2.31 -7.82 -16.28
C GLY A 32 -2.35 -6.65 -15.30
N VAL A 33 -1.50 -6.65 -14.26
CA VAL A 33 -1.26 -5.46 -13.43
C VAL A 33 -0.77 -4.34 -14.33
N ASN A 34 -1.40 -3.17 -14.24
CA ASN A 34 -1.11 -2.02 -15.11
C ASN A 34 -0.78 -0.75 -14.34
N SER A 35 -0.63 -0.84 -13.02
CA SER A 35 -0.13 0.22 -12.16
C SER A 35 0.47 -0.38 -10.89
N LEU A 36 1.64 0.10 -10.47
CA LEU A 36 2.29 -0.34 -9.24
C LEU A 36 2.66 0.86 -8.36
N LEU A 37 2.28 0.78 -7.08
CA LEU A 37 2.74 1.67 -6.03
C LEU A 37 3.68 0.89 -5.11
N LEU A 38 4.96 1.28 -5.12
CA LEU A 38 6.00 0.63 -4.33
C LEU A 38 6.18 1.39 -3.02
N SER A 39 5.82 0.76 -1.89
CA SER A 39 6.00 1.35 -0.56
C SER A 39 7.48 1.45 -0.22
N VAL A 40 7.94 2.69 -0.02
CA VAL A 40 9.33 3.02 0.31
C VAL A 40 9.30 4.07 1.42
N ASP A 41 9.59 3.63 2.64
CA ASP A 41 9.44 4.41 3.85
C ASP A 41 10.24 3.82 5.02
N ALA A 42 10.39 4.60 6.08
CA ALA A 42 11.10 4.17 7.28
C ALA A 42 10.49 2.91 7.90
N PHE A 43 9.16 2.83 7.97
CA PHE A 43 8.44 1.79 8.71
C PHE A 43 8.68 0.39 8.15
N HIS A 44 8.62 0.24 6.83
CA HIS A 44 8.94 -1.03 6.19
C HIS A 44 10.43 -1.36 6.33
N GLN A 45 11.30 -0.39 6.02
CA GLN A 45 12.75 -0.61 5.96
C GLN A 45 13.43 -0.82 7.33
N GLU A 46 12.72 -0.59 8.44
CA GLU A 46 13.15 -1.05 9.77
C GLU A 46 13.18 -2.58 9.89
N THR A 47 12.35 -3.29 9.12
CA THR A 47 12.16 -4.74 9.27
C THR A 47 12.55 -5.55 8.03
N ILE A 48 12.58 -4.93 6.85
CA ILE A 48 12.94 -5.59 5.59
C ILE A 48 14.21 -4.98 4.98
N PRO A 49 15.11 -5.80 4.41
CA PRO A 49 16.32 -5.30 3.77
C PRO A 49 15.97 -4.49 2.51
N LEU A 50 16.69 -3.38 2.32
CA LEU A 50 16.45 -2.48 1.18
C LEU A 50 16.91 -3.07 -0.16
N GLU A 51 17.99 -3.86 -0.17
CA GLU A 51 18.60 -4.34 -1.42
C GLU A 51 17.62 -5.17 -2.27
N PRO A 52 16.87 -6.16 -1.73
CA PRO A 52 15.91 -6.90 -2.54
C PRO A 52 14.72 -6.04 -3.02
N VAL A 53 14.32 -5.03 -2.24
CA VAL A 53 13.27 -4.08 -2.65
C VAL A 53 13.76 -3.20 -3.80
N LYS A 54 15.00 -2.72 -3.73
CA LYS A 54 15.63 -1.96 -4.81
C LYS A 54 15.78 -2.82 -6.07
N TYR A 55 16.16 -4.09 -5.91
CA TYR A 55 16.24 -5.01 -7.05
C TYR A 55 14.87 -5.29 -7.68
N PHE A 56 13.82 -5.47 -6.87
CA PHE A 56 12.46 -5.56 -7.38
C PHE A 56 12.06 -4.30 -8.18
N ALA A 57 12.37 -3.11 -7.67
CA ALA A 57 12.11 -1.86 -8.38
C ALA A 57 12.85 -1.79 -9.73
N GLU A 58 14.12 -2.20 -9.79
CA GLU A 58 14.89 -2.30 -11.04
C GLU A 58 14.24 -3.25 -12.05
N CYS A 59 13.74 -4.40 -11.60
CA CYS A 59 13.02 -5.34 -12.46
C CYS A 59 11.70 -4.74 -12.97
N VAL A 60 10.94 -4.06 -12.12
CA VAL A 60 9.66 -3.42 -12.52
C VAL A 60 9.90 -2.28 -13.51
N VAL A 61 10.95 -1.46 -13.35
CA VAL A 61 11.30 -0.39 -14.31
C VAL A 61 11.60 -0.94 -15.71
N LYS A 62 12.15 -2.16 -15.81
CA LYS A 62 12.41 -2.85 -17.08
C LYS A 62 11.17 -3.54 -17.65
N SER A 63 10.09 -3.62 -16.87
CA SER A 63 8.82 -4.22 -17.26
C SER A 63 7.90 -3.20 -17.94
N LYS A 64 6.73 -3.64 -18.39
CA LYS A 64 5.67 -2.80 -18.94
C LYS A 64 4.78 -2.15 -17.87
N ILE A 65 5.00 -2.45 -16.58
CA ILE A 65 4.17 -1.95 -15.48
C ILE A 65 4.64 -0.55 -15.06
N PRO A 66 3.83 0.50 -15.22
CA PRO A 66 4.14 1.82 -14.68
C PRO A 66 4.24 1.75 -13.15
N VAL A 67 5.34 2.28 -12.61
CA VAL A 67 5.62 2.28 -11.17
C VAL A 67 5.77 3.70 -10.62
N LYS A 68 5.27 3.92 -9.40
CA LYS A 68 5.58 5.09 -8.56
C LYS A 68 6.04 4.63 -7.18
N LEU A 69 6.95 5.36 -6.57
CA LEU A 69 7.25 5.21 -5.15
C LEU A 69 6.11 5.80 -4.33
N SER A 70 5.72 5.14 -3.26
CA SER A 70 4.59 5.51 -2.41
C SER A 70 5.01 5.53 -0.95
N PRO A 71 5.52 6.67 -0.44
CA PRO A 71 5.95 6.76 0.95
C PRO A 71 4.78 6.70 1.94
N ALA A 72 5.11 6.46 3.21
CA ALA A 72 4.23 6.72 4.34
C ALA A 72 4.83 7.83 5.19
N TRP A 73 4.02 8.84 5.52
CA TRP A 73 4.41 10.02 6.28
C TRP A 73 3.73 10.03 7.64
N LEU A 74 4.47 10.40 8.67
CA LEU A 74 3.93 10.58 10.01
C LEU A 74 3.48 12.03 10.18
N VAL A 75 2.20 12.20 10.53
CA VAL A 75 1.48 13.49 10.65
C VAL A 75 1.30 14.22 9.31
N SER A 76 2.39 14.59 8.64
CA SER A 76 2.41 15.19 7.30
C SER A 76 3.72 14.89 6.57
N GLU A 77 3.83 15.19 5.27
CA GLU A 77 5.10 15.06 4.53
C GLU A 77 6.15 16.09 4.98
N GLU A 78 5.67 17.27 5.39
CA GLU A 78 6.46 18.43 5.79
C GLU A 78 7.03 18.29 7.19
N ASP A 79 6.42 17.46 8.05
CA ASP A 79 6.85 17.29 9.43
C ASP A 79 8.27 16.76 9.56
N ASN A 80 9.00 17.34 10.52
CA ASN A 80 10.39 17.06 10.77
C ASN A 80 10.59 16.04 11.91
N ASN A 81 9.92 14.89 11.80
CA ASN A 81 10.11 13.78 12.72
C ASN A 81 11.14 12.77 12.19
N PRO A 82 11.72 11.92 13.07
CA PRO A 82 12.75 10.96 12.67
C PRO A 82 12.33 10.00 11.56
N TYR A 83 11.04 9.60 11.52
CA TYR A 83 10.50 8.69 10.53
C TYR A 83 10.45 9.35 9.14
N ASN A 84 9.95 10.58 9.04
CA ASN A 84 9.90 11.31 7.78
C ASN A 84 11.30 11.62 7.22
N LEU A 85 12.24 12.00 8.10
CA LEU A 85 13.64 12.18 7.71
C LEU A 85 14.23 10.87 7.15
N LYS A 86 13.95 9.75 7.81
CA LYS A 86 14.41 8.44 7.36
C LYS A 86 13.73 8.01 6.05
N THR A 87 12.43 8.26 5.88
CA THR A 87 11.70 8.02 4.62
C THR A 87 12.34 8.81 3.48
N LYS A 88 12.67 10.09 3.67
CA LYS A 88 13.37 10.92 2.67
C LYS A 88 14.76 10.35 2.33
N GLU A 89 15.52 9.86 3.31
CA GLU A 89 16.81 9.18 3.09
C GLU A 89 16.64 7.90 2.25
N VAL A 90 15.66 7.05 2.58
CA VAL A 90 15.41 5.78 1.88
C VAL A 90 14.96 6.05 0.44
N LEU A 91 14.03 6.99 0.21
CA LEU A 91 13.62 7.42 -1.13
C LEU A 91 14.82 7.89 -1.96
N GLY A 92 15.77 8.60 -1.33
CA GLY A 92 17.02 9.02 -1.95
C GLY A 92 17.84 7.89 -2.59
N LYS A 93 17.71 6.67 -2.09
CA LYS A 93 18.44 5.47 -2.58
C LYS A 93 17.86 4.88 -3.87
N PHE A 94 16.69 5.36 -4.32
CA PHE A 94 16.05 4.97 -5.58
C PHE A 94 16.18 6.02 -6.69
N LYS A 95 16.82 7.17 -6.42
CA LYS A 95 16.93 8.29 -7.38
C LYS A 95 17.51 7.89 -8.73
N ASP A 96 18.47 6.97 -8.73
CA ASP A 96 19.12 6.41 -9.92
C ASP A 96 18.16 5.64 -10.84
N LEU A 97 17.03 5.15 -10.32
CA LEU A 97 16.02 4.45 -11.09
C LEU A 97 15.03 5.39 -11.79
N HIS A 98 15.08 6.70 -11.50
CA HIS A 98 14.20 7.71 -12.09
C HIS A 98 12.70 7.40 -11.94
N ILE A 99 12.32 6.67 -10.88
CA ILE A 99 10.92 6.36 -10.57
C ILE A 99 10.25 7.60 -9.97
N PRO A 100 9.09 8.04 -10.48
CA PRO A 100 8.36 9.15 -9.87
C PRO A 100 7.95 8.84 -8.44
N ILE A 101 8.06 9.82 -7.55
CA ILE A 101 7.57 9.74 -6.18
C ILE A 101 6.12 10.26 -6.17
N GLY A 102 5.19 9.45 -5.66
CA GLY A 102 3.81 9.87 -5.39
C GLY A 102 3.69 10.54 -4.02
N SER A 103 2.52 11.11 -3.73
CA SER A 103 2.21 11.73 -2.43
C SER A 103 2.30 10.75 -1.26
N GLY A 104 2.11 9.45 -1.52
CA GLY A 104 2.05 8.45 -0.48
C GLY A 104 0.81 8.58 0.40
N ASN A 105 0.89 8.03 1.61
CA ASN A 105 -0.18 8.07 2.60
C ASN A 105 0.30 8.75 3.89
N ILE A 106 -0.63 9.39 4.59
CA ILE A 106 -0.42 9.78 5.99
C ILE A 106 -0.75 8.58 6.88
N VAL A 107 0.11 8.28 7.85
CA VAL A 107 -0.09 7.18 8.80
C VAL A 107 -1.34 7.46 9.63
N PHE A 108 -2.35 6.59 9.46
CA PHE A 108 -3.59 6.67 10.20
C PHE A 108 -3.41 6.07 11.61
N PRO A 109 -3.82 6.75 12.69
CA PRO A 109 -3.69 6.28 14.06
C PRO A 109 -4.66 5.13 14.33
N SER A 110 -4.27 3.92 13.91
CA SER A 110 -5.00 2.68 14.13
C SER A 110 -4.02 1.54 14.41
N GLY A 111 -4.49 0.51 15.12
CA GLY A 111 -3.73 -0.71 15.37
C GLY A 111 -2.31 -0.44 15.91
N ASN A 112 -1.29 -0.92 15.21
CA ASN A 112 0.11 -0.75 15.62
C ASN A 112 0.57 0.71 15.62
N ALA A 113 0.02 1.57 14.76
CA ALA A 113 0.40 2.99 14.74
C ALA A 113 0.02 3.65 16.06
N LEU A 114 -1.22 3.46 16.54
CA LEU A 114 -1.64 3.93 17.87
C LEU A 114 -0.73 3.38 18.99
N LYS A 115 -0.34 2.11 18.90
CA LYS A 115 0.46 1.49 19.97
C LYS A 115 1.89 2.04 20.07
N TYR A 116 2.52 2.30 18.93
CA TYR A 116 3.96 2.62 18.89
C TYR A 116 4.25 4.09 18.56
N LEU A 117 3.28 4.83 18.04
CA LEU A 117 3.43 6.20 17.57
C LEU A 117 2.40 7.14 18.24
N SER A 118 1.75 6.73 19.33
CA SER A 118 0.72 7.53 20.03
C SER A 118 1.19 8.95 20.36
N GLU A 119 2.47 9.12 20.69
CA GLU A 119 3.05 10.41 21.04
C GLU A 119 3.03 11.45 19.89
N TYR A 120 2.82 11.00 18.65
CA TYR A 120 2.71 11.85 17.46
C TYR A 120 1.26 12.18 17.09
N PHE A 121 0.28 11.60 17.81
CA PHE A 121 -1.14 11.83 17.55
C PHE A 121 -1.74 12.68 18.66
N GLU A 122 -2.73 13.51 18.29
CA GLU A 122 -3.42 14.37 19.24
C GLU A 122 -4.43 13.57 20.06
N ASP A 123 -4.27 13.63 21.38
CA ASP A 123 -5.19 12.99 22.32
C ASP A 123 -6.60 13.58 22.21
N GLY A 124 -7.59 12.69 22.13
CA GLY A 124 -9.01 13.07 22.07
C GLY A 124 -9.50 13.55 20.70
N VAL A 125 -8.66 13.53 19.67
CA VAL A 125 -9.07 13.80 18.29
C VAL A 125 -9.60 12.52 17.65
N ALA A 126 -10.81 12.61 17.08
CA ALA A 126 -11.36 11.57 16.23
C ALA A 126 -10.74 11.68 14.83
N TYR A 127 -10.01 10.65 14.42
CA TYR A 127 -9.45 10.55 13.08
C TYR A 127 -10.39 9.73 12.20
N SER A 128 -10.76 10.25 11.03
CA SER A 128 -11.50 9.49 10.02
C SER A 128 -10.56 8.64 9.19
N SER A 129 -10.96 7.39 8.95
CA SER A 129 -10.14 6.47 8.15
C SER A 129 -10.11 6.95 6.70
N PRO A 130 -8.96 6.90 6.00
CA PRO A 130 -8.91 7.20 4.56
C PRO A 130 -9.69 6.19 3.70
N TYR A 131 -10.14 5.09 4.31
CA TYR A 131 -10.97 4.05 3.69
C TYR A 131 -12.41 4.05 4.22
N GLU A 132 -12.80 5.07 4.98
CA GLU A 132 -14.18 5.24 5.44
C GLU A 132 -15.06 5.62 4.24
N GLU A 133 -16.08 4.81 3.96
CA GLU A 133 -17.05 5.05 2.90
C GLU A 133 -18.35 5.63 3.49
N ASP A 134 -19.11 6.35 2.67
CA ASP A 134 -20.48 6.73 3.04
C ASP A 134 -21.36 5.48 3.06
N ILE A 135 -21.88 5.13 4.23
CA ILE A 135 -22.74 3.96 4.41
C ILE A 135 -24.05 4.06 3.60
N PHE A 136 -24.49 5.27 3.22
CA PHE A 136 -25.67 5.49 2.39
C PHE A 136 -25.35 5.63 0.88
N ASP A 137 -24.08 5.85 0.51
CA ASP A 137 -23.60 5.95 -0.88
C ASP A 137 -22.25 5.23 -1.05
N VAL A 138 -22.28 3.90 -0.88
CA VAL A 138 -21.08 3.06 -0.98
C VAL A 138 -20.56 3.03 -2.43
N ARG A 139 -19.33 3.49 -2.65
CA ARG A 139 -18.69 3.54 -3.99
C ARG A 139 -17.52 2.59 -4.13
N ALA A 140 -16.97 2.12 -3.02
CA ALA A 140 -15.94 1.10 -2.95
C ALA A 140 -16.31 0.03 -1.93
N ILE A 141 -15.89 -1.21 -2.21
CA ILE A 141 -15.95 -2.32 -1.26
C ILE A 141 -14.55 -2.88 -1.05
N SER A 142 -14.24 -3.18 0.21
CA SER A 142 -12.98 -3.80 0.59
C SER A 142 -13.24 -5.21 1.10
N PHE A 143 -12.38 -6.14 0.69
CA PHE A 143 -12.41 -7.52 1.15
C PHE A 143 -11.26 -7.74 2.12
N SER A 144 -11.59 -8.19 3.33
CA SER A 144 -10.59 -8.59 4.31
C SER A 144 -9.99 -9.94 3.95
N PRO A 145 -8.77 -10.27 4.42
CA PRO A 145 -8.13 -11.56 4.11
C PRO A 145 -8.92 -12.80 4.54
N ASN A 146 -9.80 -12.67 5.53
CA ASN A 146 -10.70 -13.73 5.99
C ASN A 146 -12.01 -13.82 5.16
N GLY A 147 -12.15 -12.99 4.14
CA GLY A 147 -13.32 -12.93 3.26
C GLY A 147 -14.42 -11.98 3.71
N ASP A 148 -14.27 -11.27 4.84
CA ASP A 148 -15.28 -10.31 5.29
C ASP A 148 -15.39 -9.14 4.29
N VAL A 149 -16.63 -8.75 3.99
CA VAL A 149 -16.97 -7.63 3.11
C VAL A 149 -18.35 -7.10 3.51
N LEU A 150 -18.47 -5.77 3.67
CA LEU A 150 -19.68 -5.15 4.23
C LEU A 150 -20.12 -5.87 5.51
N ASN A 151 -21.35 -6.39 5.55
CA ASN A 151 -21.91 -7.14 6.67
C ASN A 151 -21.95 -8.67 6.42
N GLY A 152 -21.15 -9.18 5.48
CA GLY A 152 -21.12 -10.60 5.08
C GLY A 152 -19.71 -11.15 4.87
N ASN A 153 -19.63 -12.38 4.33
CA ASN A 153 -18.35 -13.04 4.04
C ASN A 153 -18.42 -13.85 2.74
N ILE A 154 -17.52 -13.57 1.79
CA ILE A 154 -17.51 -14.19 0.44
C ILE A 154 -17.20 -15.68 0.43
N ASN A 155 -16.65 -16.23 1.51
CA ASN A 155 -16.41 -17.67 1.60
C ASN A 155 -17.70 -18.42 1.93
N ASN A 156 -18.70 -17.73 2.48
CA ASN A 156 -19.96 -18.31 2.96
C ASN A 156 -21.16 -17.91 2.09
N ASN A 157 -21.10 -16.76 1.43
CA ASN A 157 -22.21 -16.16 0.70
C ASN A 157 -21.79 -15.69 -0.69
N ASP A 158 -22.73 -15.69 -1.64
CA ASP A 158 -22.50 -15.04 -2.93
C ASP A 158 -22.37 -13.52 -2.73
N ILE A 159 -21.49 -12.88 -3.49
CA ILE A 159 -21.28 -11.43 -3.38
C ILE A 159 -22.55 -10.64 -3.71
N GLN A 160 -23.41 -11.15 -4.61
CA GLN A 160 -24.68 -10.50 -4.93
C GLN A 160 -25.62 -10.48 -3.73
N ASP A 161 -25.72 -11.60 -3.00
CA ASP A 161 -26.54 -11.70 -1.79
C ASP A 161 -26.05 -10.73 -0.70
N ILE A 162 -24.73 -10.59 -0.53
CA ILE A 162 -24.14 -9.66 0.43
C ILE A 162 -24.50 -8.20 0.07
N LEU A 163 -24.43 -7.84 -1.22
CA LEU A 163 -24.76 -6.50 -1.68
C LEU A 163 -26.26 -6.19 -1.53
N GLU A 164 -27.15 -7.11 -1.87
CA GLU A 164 -28.60 -6.92 -1.76
C GLU A 164 -29.10 -6.86 -0.32
N SER A 165 -28.43 -7.59 0.58
CA SER A 165 -28.74 -7.63 2.01
C SER A 165 -28.12 -6.48 2.80
N TYR A 166 -27.23 -5.68 2.18
CA TYR A 166 -26.61 -4.55 2.86
C TYR A 166 -27.67 -3.56 3.38
N ARG A 167 -27.56 -3.20 4.66
CA ARG A 167 -28.38 -2.21 5.34
C ARG A 167 -27.42 -1.27 6.08
N PRO A 168 -27.41 0.04 5.76
CA PRO A 168 -26.60 1.05 6.43
C PRO A 168 -26.91 1.14 7.93
#